data_AF-A0A7V3K0X8-F1
#
_entry.id   AF-A0A7V3K0X8-F1
#
_cell.length_a   1.000
_cell.length_b   1.000
_cell.length_c   1.000
_cell.angle_alpha   90.00
_cell.angle_beta   90.00
_cell.angle_gamma   90.00
#
_symmetry.space_group_name_H-M   'P 1'
#
loop_
_entity.id
_entity.type
_entity.pdbx_description
1 polymer ?
#
loop_
_entity_poly.entity_id
_entity_poly.type
_entity_poly.pdbx_seq_one_letter_code
_entity_poly.pdbx_strand_id
1 'polypeptide(L)'
;MHLRRGFQAEKAITLYGRKMVIYKLVLRERGGERMEAERHPNLRIEPLRPEHALASALMHHEGQLHTFLGQMGVPFLTALYRELASSPWGFGLVAVDEAGEVVGVVTATRSTPSLFRDLILRRGWRLLGPTLK
;
A
#
# COMPACT_ATOMS: atom_id res chain seq x y z
N MET A 1 34.15 -1.03 -7.62
CA MET A 1 33.42 -0.77 -8.87
C MET A 1 32.61 0.52 -8.69
N HIS A 2 33.11 1.65 -9.18
CA HIS A 2 32.47 2.97 -9.05
C HIS A 2 31.67 3.28 -10.32
N LEU A 3 30.35 3.36 -10.19
CA LEU A 3 29.45 3.76 -11.29
C LEU A 3 29.52 5.29 -11.44
N ARG A 4 30.05 5.78 -12.57
CA ARG A 4 30.33 7.20 -12.88
C ARG A 4 29.17 7.94 -13.59
N ARG A 5 27.94 7.43 -13.58
CA ARG A 5 26.81 8.07 -14.27
C ARG A 5 25.55 7.95 -13.41
N GLY A 6 24.81 9.06 -13.30
CA GLY A 6 23.46 9.04 -12.74
C GLY A 6 22.63 7.94 -13.41
N PHE A 7 21.90 7.17 -12.61
CA PHE A 7 21.10 6.07 -13.13
C PHE A 7 19.67 6.18 -12.62
N GLN A 8 18.75 5.78 -13.49
CA GLN A 8 17.35 5.61 -13.18
C GLN A 8 17.09 4.12 -13.04
N ALA A 9 16.63 3.69 -11.86
CA ALA A 9 16.16 2.33 -11.64
C ALA A 9 14.64 2.36 -11.49
N GLU A 10 13.95 1.69 -12.39
CA GLU A 10 12.51 1.47 -12.33
C GLU A 10 12.27 0.02 -11.94
N LYS A 11 11.61 -0.22 -10.80
CA LYS A 11 11.10 -1.57 -10.50
C LYS A 11 9.65 -1.62 -10.91
N ALA A 12 9.36 -2.38 -11.95
CA ALA A 12 8.00 -2.61 -12.41
C ALA A 12 7.59 -4.07 -12.21
N ILE A 13 6.31 -4.29 -11.95
CA ILE A 13 5.66 -5.60 -11.97
C ILE A 13 4.49 -5.55 -12.93
N THR A 14 4.20 -6.66 -13.60
CA THR A 14 2.98 -6.78 -14.38
C THR A 14 1.90 -7.38 -13.49
N LEU A 15 0.88 -6.58 -13.18
CA LEU A 15 -0.31 -7.01 -12.46
C LEU A 15 -1.52 -6.85 -13.38
N TYR A 16 -2.33 -7.90 -13.52
CA TYR A 16 -3.54 -7.89 -14.35
C TYR A 16 -3.29 -7.47 -15.82
N GLY A 17 -2.17 -7.90 -16.40
CA GLY A 17 -1.79 -7.53 -17.77
C GLY A 17 -1.35 -6.07 -17.94
N ARG A 18 -1.30 -5.27 -16.87
CA ARG A 18 -0.79 -3.89 -16.88
C ARG A 18 0.58 -3.83 -16.20
N LYS A 19 1.53 -3.16 -16.86
CA LYS A 19 2.83 -2.84 -16.26
C LYS A 19 2.62 -1.75 -15.21
N MET A 20 2.91 -2.06 -13.95
CA MET A 20 2.87 -1.14 -12.83
C MET A 20 4.29 -0.83 -12.36
N VAL A 21 4.64 0.44 -12.27
CA VAL A 21 5.89 0.89 -11.65
C VAL A 21 5.69 0.95 -10.15
N ILE A 22 6.38 0.09 -9.39
CA ILE A 22 6.30 0.05 -7.92
C ILE A 22 7.01 1.28 -7.35
N TYR A 23 8.22 1.55 -7.84
CA TYR A 23 8.97 2.76 -7.51
C TYR A 23 9.94 3.09 -8.64
N LYS A 24 10.23 4.39 -8.75
CA LYS A 24 11.20 4.95 -9.69
C LYS A 24 12.27 5.67 -8.88
N LEU A 25 13.44 5.06 -8.78
CA LEU A 25 14.61 5.65 -8.15
C LEU A 25 15.34 6.49 -9.20
N VAL A 26 15.42 7.80 -8.98
CA VAL A 26 16.20 8.72 -9.83
C VAL A 26 17.36 9.23 -9.00
N LEU A 27 18.54 8.65 -9.17
CA LEU A 27 19.77 9.16 -8.59
C LEU A 27 20.41 10.12 -9.59
N ARG A 28 20.19 11.43 -9.38
CA ARG A 28 20.94 12.49 -10.08
C ARG A 28 22.18 12.84 -9.25
N GLU A 29 23.33 13.01 -9.91
CA GLU A 29 24.42 13.76 -9.30
C GLU A 29 23.94 15.20 -9.13
N ARG A 30 23.44 15.53 -7.93
CA ARG A 30 23.60 16.88 -7.39
C ARG A 30 25.00 16.94 -6.83
N GLY A 31 25.77 17.96 -7.21
CA GLY A 31 27.10 18.17 -6.70
C GLY A 31 27.14 17.99 -5.18
N GLY A 32 27.98 17.07 -4.71
CA GLY A 32 28.44 16.99 -3.31
C GLY A 32 27.45 16.54 -2.23
N GLU A 33 26.14 16.56 -2.43
CA GLU A 33 25.17 16.15 -1.41
C GLU A 33 24.71 14.71 -1.66
N ARG A 34 25.17 13.78 -0.81
CA ARG A 34 24.56 12.46 -0.70
C ARG A 34 23.05 12.67 -0.48
N MET A 35 22.21 12.13 -1.35
CA MET A 35 20.85 11.77 -0.95
C MET A 35 20.99 10.71 0.13
N GLU A 36 21.09 11.14 1.38
CA GLU A 36 20.51 10.35 2.46
C GLU A 36 19.04 10.21 2.07
N ALA A 37 18.61 8.98 1.74
CA ALA A 37 17.20 8.64 1.90
C ALA A 37 16.84 9.18 3.28
N GLU A 38 15.83 10.06 3.37
CA GLU A 38 15.36 10.62 4.63
C GLU A 38 15.12 9.42 5.56
N ARG A 39 16.12 9.14 6.38
CA ARG A 39 16.04 8.09 7.37
C ARG A 39 15.18 8.77 8.41
N HIS A 40 13.88 8.51 8.35
CA HIS A 40 13.04 8.74 9.52
C HIS A 40 13.65 7.89 10.62
N PRO A 41 14.38 8.51 11.56
CA PRO A 41 15.34 7.78 12.38
C PRO A 41 14.65 6.82 13.35
N ASN A 42 13.32 6.92 13.46
CA ASN A 42 12.50 6.22 14.43
C ASN A 42 11.23 5.62 13.80
N LEU A 43 11.34 5.00 12.61
CA LEU A 43 10.26 4.17 12.07
C LEU A 43 10.21 2.81 12.76
N ARG A 44 9.01 2.44 13.20
CA ARG A 44 8.69 1.09 13.69
C ARG A 44 7.95 0.33 12.62
N ILE A 45 8.33 -0.93 12.42
CA ILE A 45 7.59 -1.86 11.57
C ILE A 45 6.71 -2.73 12.46
N GLU A 46 5.40 -2.71 12.22
CA GLU A 46 4.43 -3.43 13.04
C GLU A 46 3.50 -4.28 12.17
N PRO A 47 2.92 -5.37 12.71
CA PRO A 47 1.84 -6.08 12.04
C PRO A 47 0.68 -5.15 11.68
N LEU A 48 0.09 -5.35 10.51
CA LEU A 48 -1.15 -4.67 10.14
C LEU A 48 -2.26 -5.11 11.10
N ARG A 49 -2.94 -4.13 11.73
CA ARG A 49 -4.06 -4.35 12.64
C ARG A 49 -5.32 -3.61 12.15
N PRO A 50 -6.52 -4.01 12.57
CA PRO A 50 -7.79 -3.38 12.15
C PRO A 50 -7.87 -1.86 12.32
N GLU A 51 -7.15 -1.29 13.29
CA GLU A 51 -7.00 0.13 13.57
C GLU A 51 -6.22 0.89 12.48
N HIS A 52 -5.29 0.23 11.79
CA HIS A 52 -4.49 0.84 10.70
C HIS A 52 -5.25 0.94 9.37
N ALA A 53 -6.47 0.37 9.30
CA ALA A 53 -7.17 0.16 8.04
C ALA A 53 -7.52 1.45 7.30
N LEU A 54 -7.91 2.51 8.02
CA LEU A 54 -8.26 3.79 7.40
C LEU A 54 -7.02 4.49 6.81
N ALA A 55 -5.94 4.59 7.59
CA ALA A 55 -4.69 5.19 7.11
C ALA A 55 -4.12 4.43 5.90
N SER A 56 -4.16 3.10 5.95
CA SER A 56 -3.76 2.23 4.84
C SER A 56 -4.63 2.43 3.59
N ALA A 57 -5.94 2.61 3.76
CA ALA A 57 -6.87 2.87 2.67
C ALA A 57 -6.65 4.23 2.02
N LEU A 58 -6.37 5.27 2.80
CA LEU A 58 -6.05 6.61 2.30
C LEU A 58 -4.77 6.58 1.47
N MET A 59 -3.68 6.01 2.01
CA MET A 59 -2.43 5.84 1.26
C MET A 59 -2.60 5.02 -0.02
N HIS A 60 -3.40 3.94 0.01
CA HIS A 60 -3.69 3.17 -1.19
C HIS A 60 -4.45 4.01 -2.22
N HIS A 61 -5.48 4.72 -1.78
CA HIS A 61 -6.27 5.57 -2.66
C HIS A 61 -5.37 6.61 -3.32
N GLU A 62 -4.61 7.39 -2.53
CA GLU A 62 -3.69 8.43 -3.02
C GLU A 62 -2.57 7.88 -3.91
N GLY A 63 -1.98 6.75 -3.55
CA GLY A 63 -0.87 6.16 -4.30
C GLY A 63 -1.29 5.38 -5.55
N GLN A 64 -2.56 4.95 -5.64
CA GLN A 64 -3.05 4.04 -6.68
C GLN A 64 -4.42 4.45 -7.26
N LEU A 65 -4.72 5.75 -7.32
CA LEU A 65 -5.96 6.34 -7.84
C LEU A 65 -6.45 5.71 -9.16
N HIS A 66 -5.54 5.30 -10.05
CA HIS A 66 -5.87 4.77 -11.38
C HIS A 66 -5.95 3.23 -11.46
N THR A 67 -5.83 2.54 -10.32
CA THR A 67 -6.02 1.10 -10.25
C THR A 67 -7.49 0.77 -9.98
N PHE A 68 -7.91 -0.45 -10.35
CA PHE A 68 -9.26 -0.93 -10.09
C PHE A 68 -9.65 -0.80 -8.61
N LEU A 69 -8.76 -1.20 -7.69
CA LEU A 69 -9.03 -1.10 -6.24
C LEU A 69 -9.03 0.35 -5.75
N GLY A 70 -8.10 1.18 -6.25
CA GLY A 70 -8.07 2.61 -5.94
C GLY A 70 -9.37 3.34 -6.30
N GLN A 71 -10.03 2.94 -7.39
CA GLN A 71 -11.28 3.52 -7.87
C GLN A 71 -12.52 3.15 -7.04
N MET A 72 -12.46 2.09 -6.22
CA MET A 72 -13.59 1.67 -5.36
C MET A 72 -13.81 2.61 -4.16
N GLY A 73 -12.89 3.55 -3.94
CA GLY A 73 -13.00 4.59 -2.90
C GLY A 73 -12.54 4.15 -1.51
N VAL A 74 -12.28 5.14 -0.67
CA VAL A 74 -11.77 4.97 0.71
C VAL A 74 -12.66 4.07 1.57
N PRO A 75 -14.01 4.11 1.52
CA PRO A 75 -14.84 3.21 2.32
C PRO A 75 -14.62 1.72 2.01
N PHE A 76 -14.55 1.39 0.71
CA PHE A 76 -14.28 0.02 0.27
C PHE A 76 -12.87 -0.41 0.69
N LEU A 77 -11.87 0.44 0.42
CA LEU A 77 -10.48 0.16 0.79
C LEU A 77 -10.32 -0.02 2.30
N THR A 78 -11.01 0.77 3.12
CA THR A 78 -10.98 0.63 4.58
C THR A 78 -11.52 -0.74 5.01
N ALA A 79 -12.61 -1.21 4.39
CA ALA A 79 -13.13 -2.54 4.66
C ALA A 79 -12.16 -3.65 4.21
N LEU A 80 -11.54 -3.49 3.04
CA LEU A 80 -10.54 -4.42 2.51
C LEU A 80 -9.30 -4.52 3.42
N TYR A 81 -8.72 -3.40 3.84
CA TYR A 81 -7.55 -3.40 4.74
C TYR A 81 -7.88 -3.97 6.11
N ARG A 82 -9.10 -3.73 6.62
CA ARG A 82 -9.56 -4.37 7.85
C ARG A 82 -9.70 -5.88 7.70
N GLU A 83 -10.17 -6.36 6.55
CA GLU A 83 -10.22 -7.79 6.26
C GLU A 83 -8.82 -8.39 6.12
N LEU A 84 -7.91 -7.72 5.42
CA LEU A 84 -6.50 -8.11 5.33
C LEU A 84 -5.83 -8.23 6.71
N ALA A 85 -6.21 -7.39 7.67
CA ALA A 85 -5.66 -7.41 9.03
C ALA A 85 -6.23 -8.51 9.93
N SER A 86 -7.43 -9.02 9.63
CA SER A 86 -8.17 -9.92 10.54
C SER A 86 -8.46 -11.30 9.96
N SER A 87 -8.27 -11.47 8.66
CA SER A 87 -8.53 -12.72 7.94
C SER A 87 -7.33 -13.66 8.02
N PRO A 88 -7.53 -14.99 8.13
CA PRO A 88 -6.45 -15.96 7.97
C PRO A 88 -5.85 -15.96 6.55
N TRP A 89 -6.51 -15.33 5.58
CA TRP A 89 -6.04 -15.22 4.20
C TRP A 89 -5.16 -13.99 3.97
N GLY A 90 -5.26 -12.97 4.82
CA GLY A 90 -4.59 -11.68 4.68
C GLY A 90 -3.46 -11.53 5.69
N PHE A 91 -2.44 -10.78 5.31
CA PHE A 91 -1.39 -10.34 6.22
C PHE A 91 -0.75 -9.06 5.68
N GLY A 92 -0.15 -8.29 6.57
CA GLY A 92 0.53 -7.07 6.18
C GLY A 92 1.41 -6.52 7.29
N LEU A 93 2.23 -5.55 6.89
CA LEU A 93 3.06 -4.76 7.79
C LEU A 93 2.77 -3.28 7.53
N VAL A 94 2.87 -2.49 8.58
CA VAL A 94 2.83 -1.04 8.54
C VAL A 94 4.15 -0.45 9.00
N ALA A 95 4.53 0.68 8.41
CA ALA A 95 5.55 1.56 8.97
C ALA A 95 4.86 2.67 9.75
N VAL A 96 5.27 2.85 11.00
CA VAL A 96 4.69 3.81 11.94
C VAL A 96 5.79 4.75 12.40
N ASP A 97 5.53 6.06 12.40
CA ASP A 97 6.46 7.07 12.89
C ASP A 97 6.40 7.24 14.43
N GLU A 98 7.15 8.21 14.97
CA GLU A 98 7.18 8.48 16.41
C GLU A 98 5.85 8.97 16.98
N ALA A 99 5.03 9.63 16.15
CA ALA A 99 3.71 10.12 16.55
C ALA A 99 2.67 9.01 16.56
N GLY A 100 3.01 7.82 16.04
CA GLY A 100 2.08 6.70 15.90
C GLY A 100 1.34 6.72 14.56
N GLU A 101 1.74 7.58 13.62
CA GLU A 101 1.08 7.70 12.32
C GLU A 101 1.58 6.66 11.34
N VAL A 102 0.66 6.09 10.56
CA VAL A 102 1.00 5.10 9.55
C VAL A 102 1.49 5.81 8.29
N VAL A 103 2.77 5.65 7.98
CA VAL A 103 3.44 6.30 6.83
C VAL A 103 3.77 5.34 5.69
N GLY A 104 3.48 4.05 5.87
CA GLY A 104 3.65 3.06 4.83
C GLY A 104 2.90 1.76 5.14
N VAL A 105 2.49 1.05 4.10
CA VAL A 105 1.80 -0.23 4.24
C VAL A 105 2.19 -1.19 3.12
N VAL A 106 2.38 -2.46 3.48
CA VAL A 106 2.50 -3.57 2.53
C VAL A 106 1.60 -4.69 2.96
N THR A 107 0.84 -5.25 2.01
CA THR A 107 -0.11 -6.34 2.27
C THR A 107 0.03 -7.42 1.23
N ALA A 108 -0.26 -8.65 1.64
CA ALA A 108 -0.39 -9.78 0.74
C ALA A 108 -1.52 -10.69 1.21
N THR A 109 -1.96 -11.56 0.30
CA THR A 109 -2.96 -12.56 0.58
C THR A 109 -2.54 -13.92 0.05
N ARG A 110 -2.85 -14.99 0.80
CA ARG A 110 -2.66 -16.38 0.35
C ARG A 110 -3.77 -16.85 -0.59
N SER A 111 -4.93 -16.18 -0.57
CA SER A 111 -6.08 -16.52 -1.41
C SER A 111 -6.99 -15.32 -1.60
N THR A 112 -6.85 -14.65 -2.75
CA THR A 112 -7.73 -13.54 -3.14
C THR A 112 -9.22 -13.94 -3.13
N PRO A 113 -9.63 -15.10 -3.71
CA PRO A 113 -11.04 -15.49 -3.68
C PRO A 113 -11.60 -15.65 -2.26
N SER A 114 -10.83 -16.25 -1.35
CA SER A 114 -11.27 -16.47 0.03
C SER A 114 -11.34 -15.16 0.82
N LEU A 115 -10.36 -14.27 0.62
CA LEU A 115 -10.37 -12.92 1.22
C LEU A 115 -11.61 -12.12 0.78
N PHE A 116 -11.90 -12.10 -0.54
CA PHE A 116 -13.05 -11.36 -1.06
C PHE A 116 -14.38 -11.97 -0.64
N ARG A 117 -14.47 -13.30 -0.57
CA ARG A 117 -15.64 -14.00 0.00
C ARG A 117 -15.88 -13.53 1.43
N ASP A 118 -14.86 -13.56 2.28
CA ASP A 118 -14.98 -13.17 3.68
C ASP A 118 -15.32 -11.67 3.83
N LEU A 119 -14.71 -10.81 3.02
CA LEU A 119 -15.01 -9.38 2.94
C LEU A 119 -16.51 -9.15 2.64
N ILE A 120 -17.03 -9.81 1.60
CA ILE A 120 -18.43 -9.67 1.19
C ILE A 120 -19.37 -10.23 2.26
N LEU A 121 -19.09 -11.41 2.80
CA LEU A 121 -19.94 -12.04 3.80
C LEU A 121 -20.01 -11.23 5.10
N ARG A 122 -18.87 -10.67 5.55
CA ARG A 122 -18.79 -9.95 6.83
C ARG A 122 -19.18 -8.48 6.70
N ARG A 123 -18.96 -7.87 5.53
CA ARG A 123 -19.00 -6.40 5.35
C ARG A 123 -19.78 -5.94 4.12
N GLY A 124 -20.26 -6.85 3.28
CA GLY A 124 -20.90 -6.55 1.98
C GLY A 124 -22.13 -5.65 2.07
N TRP A 125 -22.94 -5.77 3.13
CA TRP A 125 -24.09 -4.89 3.37
C TRP A 125 -23.71 -3.42 3.58
N ARG A 126 -22.48 -3.12 4.03
CA ARG A 126 -21.95 -1.75 4.13
C ARG A 126 -21.25 -1.27 2.87
N LEU A 127 -20.93 -2.19 1.95
CA LEU A 127 -20.22 -1.91 0.70
C LEU A 127 -21.17 -1.66 -0.49
N LEU A 128 -22.45 -2.07 -0.38
CA LEU A 128 -23.48 -1.87 -1.40
C LEU A 128 -24.07 -0.43 -1.42
N GLY A 129 -23.76 0.40 -0.42
CA GLY A 129 -24.31 1.74 -0.27
C GLY A 129 -23.84 2.81 -1.28
N PRO A 130 -22.57 2.82 -1.77
CA PRO A 130 -22.09 3.87 -2.68
C PRO A 130 -21.79 3.42 -4.12
N THR A 131 -21.93 2.14 -4.48
CA THR A 131 -21.65 1.66 -5.86
C THR A 131 -22.88 1.64 -6.78
N LEU A 132 -24.06 2.04 -6.26
CA LEU A 132 -25.29 2.27 -7.03
C LEU A 132 -25.52 3.78 -7.14
N LYS A 133 -24.69 4.46 -7.94
CA LYS A 133 -24.98 5.78 -8.50
C LYS A 133 -24.50 5.82 -9.93
#